data_AF-C7R679-F1
#
_entry.id   AF-C7R679-F1
#
_cell.length_a   1.000
_cell.length_b   1.000
_cell.length_c   1.000
_cell.angle_alpha   90.00
_cell.angle_beta   90.00
_cell.angle_gamma   90.00
#
_symmetry.space_group_name_H-M   'P 1'
#
loop_
_entity.id
_entity.type
_entity.pdbx_description
1 polymer ?
#
loop_
_entity_poly.entity_id
_entity_poly.type
_entity_poly.pdbx_seq_one_letter_code
_entity_poly.pdbx_strand_id
1 'polypeptide(L)'
;MKDLYFSELRRFRWIAMAAAVANQLLLIFLNRIGDLLQNSYFHGLLLLIAMVSAVALAIFQVGSYRKPSQWAWLIHRPLSTSRIFGALALSATTILSLVILLPMLIVLISTDILTTRVADLHHYVSLLHVLAFSMMAWMAGAHACISRSRVAIAVLFAPLLLALHMVSVFVLLLPVSLALGWLSWITLKSFRANREGPIHGSGTLLLTTLPLQIGLFLLCLVLVRFLMVSGGILLGTDPLNTDYPPKGGLIETERSEPSEEFVLGLAESDDPRAESWRTQMPLLEPLRFGPWLKRFPVRHQFSKLPLPSNWYDKERNIFWSFSHDRMLFVGRNPESGVAQGVFGMNGGGDDTPFASVPVVAEHGDLLTTNTLYGIDEQEQSLFKRFELSEGEIFTALPQRELGRLLLLTNQRLIVLREDRRAAATIPPLLLDWEVNLPDGPQHMESVSVAELMDGWLVSFVYSDGMRQIGLSQFPDIVPPWQQVIWIDTDGNTEVVAERRIEPDFPVLQRSFWWLSPTLEVLTTWPEVALDKGLTWPMKLKLVPAASSQWIAAALLILLSVIAAWWWLRKSRIPVSRQWLWIASCAVIGLPALLSMFLLEPRERQA
;
A
#
# COMPACT_ATOMS: atom_id res chain seq x y z
N MET A 1 -21.35 32.32 16.72
CA MET A 1 -21.00 31.12 15.93
C MET A 1 -21.67 31.16 14.56
N LYS A 2 -23.01 31.25 14.51
CA LYS A 2 -23.81 31.37 13.28
C LYS A 2 -23.30 32.42 12.29
N ASP A 3 -23.06 33.66 12.77
CA ASP A 3 -22.63 34.75 11.88
C ASP A 3 -21.24 34.53 11.27
N LEU A 4 -20.31 33.96 12.04
CA LEU A 4 -18.97 33.64 11.55
C LEU A 4 -19.06 32.54 10.48
N TYR A 5 -19.82 31.48 10.72
CA TYR A 5 -20.07 30.42 9.74
C TYR A 5 -20.65 30.96 8.43
N PHE A 6 -21.73 31.75 8.47
CA PHE A 6 -22.33 32.31 7.26
C PHE A 6 -21.42 33.33 6.55
N SER A 7 -20.61 34.06 7.30
CA SER A 7 -19.63 34.99 6.71
C SER A 7 -18.58 34.26 5.87
N GLU A 8 -18.06 33.13 6.35
CA GLU A 8 -17.11 32.30 5.59
C GLU A 8 -17.76 31.66 4.36
N LEU A 9 -18.98 31.14 4.47
CA LEU A 9 -19.70 30.62 3.31
C LEU A 9 -19.91 31.70 2.24
N ARG A 10 -20.30 32.92 2.66
CA ARG A 10 -20.49 34.04 1.73
C ARG A 10 -19.18 34.45 1.07
N ARG A 11 -18.06 34.40 1.81
CA ARG A 11 -16.72 34.71 1.31
C ARG A 11 -16.28 33.77 0.19
N PHE A 12 -16.55 32.46 0.31
CA PHE A 12 -16.12 31.47 -0.67
C PHE A 12 -17.18 31.05 -1.69
N ARG A 13 -18.43 31.53 -1.57
CA ARG A 13 -19.59 31.13 -2.40
C ARG A 13 -19.28 30.94 -3.88
N TRP A 14 -18.79 31.99 -4.56
CA TRP A 14 -18.62 31.96 -6.01
C TRP A 14 -17.49 31.03 -6.45
N ILE A 15 -16.39 31.02 -5.69
CA ILE A 15 -15.25 30.13 -5.95
C ILE A 15 -15.68 28.68 -5.73
N ALA A 16 -16.43 28.39 -4.66
CA ALA A 16 -16.94 27.06 -4.38
C ALA A 16 -17.92 26.59 -5.46
N MET A 17 -18.83 27.44 -5.93
CA MET A 17 -19.73 27.10 -7.04
C MET A 17 -18.97 26.82 -8.33
N ALA A 18 -18.02 27.66 -8.72
CA ALA A 18 -17.21 27.45 -9.92
C ALA A 18 -16.38 26.16 -9.83
N ALA A 19 -15.76 25.90 -8.67
CA ALA A 19 -14.99 24.68 -8.44
C ALA A 19 -15.88 23.42 -8.45
N ALA A 20 -17.09 23.48 -7.88
CA ALA A 20 -18.05 22.38 -7.91
C ALA A 20 -18.48 22.04 -9.34
N VAL A 21 -18.78 23.05 -10.16
CA VAL A 21 -19.11 22.86 -11.58
C VAL A 21 -17.93 22.29 -12.36
N ALA A 22 -16.73 22.82 -12.16
CA ALA A 22 -15.52 22.30 -12.80
C ALA A 22 -15.25 20.85 -12.41
N ASN A 23 -15.37 20.50 -11.12
CA ASN A 23 -15.21 19.14 -10.64
C ASN A 23 -16.29 18.20 -11.20
N GLN A 24 -17.55 18.64 -11.25
CA GLN A 24 -18.63 17.87 -11.87
C GLN A 24 -18.35 17.57 -13.35
N LEU A 25 -17.91 18.57 -14.13
CA LEU A 25 -17.56 18.39 -15.54
C LEU A 25 -16.38 17.42 -15.71
N LEU A 26 -15.35 17.54 -14.86
CA LEU A 26 -14.22 16.63 -14.85
C LEU A 26 -14.66 15.19 -14.55
N LEU A 27 -15.51 14.98 -13.54
CA LEU A 27 -16.00 13.65 -13.19
C LEU A 27 -16.87 13.05 -14.30
N ILE A 28 -17.74 13.85 -14.94
CA ILE A 28 -18.54 13.39 -16.10
C ILE A 28 -17.60 12.98 -17.24
N PHE A 29 -16.58 13.77 -17.53
CA PHE A 29 -15.59 13.47 -18.57
C PHE A 29 -14.83 12.18 -18.27
N LEU A 30 -14.31 12.01 -17.06
CA LEU A 30 -13.60 10.79 -16.67
C LEU A 30 -14.51 9.56 -16.69
N ASN A 31 -15.78 9.69 -16.26
CA ASN A 31 -16.78 8.62 -16.31
C ASN A 31 -17.14 8.19 -17.75
N ARG A 32 -16.89 9.08 -18.72
CA ARG A 32 -17.06 8.81 -20.14
C ARG A 32 -15.84 8.11 -20.74
N ILE A 33 -14.63 8.44 -20.29
CA ILE A 33 -13.39 7.77 -20.71
C ILE A 33 -13.34 6.32 -20.19
N GLY A 34 -13.75 6.11 -18.95
CA GLY A 34 -13.75 4.80 -18.33
C GLY A 34 -14.76 4.70 -17.20
N ASP A 35 -14.98 3.48 -16.73
CA ASP A 35 -15.84 3.24 -15.57
C ASP A 35 -15.10 3.69 -14.30
N LEU A 36 -15.41 4.90 -13.82
CA LEU A 36 -14.74 5.50 -12.66
C LEU A 36 -14.83 4.62 -11.42
N LEU A 37 -15.96 3.93 -11.22
CA LEU A 37 -16.21 3.08 -10.04
C LEU A 37 -15.32 1.83 -10.08
N GLN A 38 -14.98 1.36 -11.28
CA GLN A 38 -14.24 0.12 -11.49
C GLN A 38 -12.75 0.32 -11.75
N ASN A 39 -12.26 1.57 -11.80
CA ASN A 39 -10.87 1.88 -12.15
C ASN A 39 -10.06 2.41 -10.95
N SER A 40 -9.02 1.69 -10.54
CA SER A 40 -8.19 1.99 -9.37
C SER A 40 -7.35 3.27 -9.53
N TYR A 41 -6.86 3.59 -10.74
CA TYR A 41 -5.96 4.72 -10.96
C TYR A 41 -6.62 6.07 -10.70
N PHE A 42 -7.89 6.23 -11.10
CA PHE A 42 -8.60 7.49 -10.92
C PHE A 42 -8.91 7.77 -9.44
N HIS A 43 -9.14 6.75 -8.62
CA HIS A 43 -9.44 6.91 -7.19
C HIS A 43 -8.29 7.61 -6.44
N GLY A 44 -7.05 7.15 -6.61
CA GLY A 44 -5.88 7.74 -5.95
C GLY A 44 -5.62 9.19 -6.37
N LEU A 45 -5.72 9.47 -7.68
CA LEU A 45 -5.53 10.82 -8.22
C LEU A 45 -6.61 11.79 -7.73
N LEU A 46 -7.88 11.39 -7.75
CA LEU A 46 -9.00 12.22 -7.28
C LEU A 46 -8.88 12.52 -5.79
N LEU A 47 -8.48 11.53 -4.97
CA LEU A 47 -8.22 11.73 -3.55
C LEU A 47 -7.08 12.74 -3.32
N LEU A 48 -6.00 12.65 -4.08
CA LEU A 48 -4.89 13.60 -4.01
C LEU A 48 -5.34 15.02 -4.36
N ILE A 49 -6.07 15.20 -5.46
CA ILE A 49 -6.62 16.50 -5.89
C ILE A 49 -7.54 17.08 -4.81
N ALA A 50 -8.41 16.26 -4.23
CA ALA A 50 -9.31 16.64 -3.15
C ALA A 50 -8.55 17.14 -1.91
N MET A 51 -7.52 16.40 -1.49
CA MET A 51 -6.67 16.77 -0.35
C MET A 51 -5.87 18.05 -0.61
N VAL A 52 -5.25 18.20 -1.78
CA VAL A 52 -4.52 19.43 -2.15
C VAL A 52 -5.46 20.64 -2.16
N SER A 53 -6.66 20.48 -2.71
CA SER A 53 -7.70 21.52 -2.71
C SER A 53 -8.12 21.90 -1.29
N ALA A 54 -8.22 20.93 -0.38
CA ALA A 54 -8.55 21.18 1.02
C ALA A 54 -7.42 21.87 1.80
N VAL A 55 -6.16 21.54 1.53
CA VAL A 55 -5.00 22.29 2.05
C VAL A 55 -5.02 23.72 1.55
N ALA A 56 -5.25 23.94 0.25
CA ALA A 56 -5.35 25.26 -0.34
C ALA A 56 -6.48 26.07 0.32
N LEU A 57 -7.66 25.47 0.51
CA LEU A 57 -8.78 26.08 1.24
C LEU A 57 -8.36 26.48 2.65
N ALA A 58 -7.66 25.62 3.40
CA ALA A 58 -7.17 25.95 4.74
C ALA A 58 -6.21 27.14 4.73
N ILE A 59 -5.29 27.20 3.76
CA ILE A 59 -4.36 28.32 3.59
C ILE A 59 -5.11 29.62 3.32
N PHE A 60 -6.12 29.62 2.44
CA PHE A 60 -6.89 30.83 2.15
C PHE A 60 -7.84 31.23 3.28
N GLN A 61 -8.49 30.26 3.93
CA GLN A 61 -9.49 30.48 4.96
C GLN A 61 -8.85 30.86 6.29
N VAL A 62 -7.88 30.08 6.77
CA VAL A 62 -7.21 30.28 8.05
C VAL A 62 -6.01 31.21 7.90
N GLY A 63 -5.23 31.06 6.83
CA GLY A 63 -4.06 31.91 6.57
C GLY A 63 -4.42 33.39 6.35
N SER A 64 -5.64 33.71 5.91
CA SER A 64 -6.10 35.11 5.88
C SER A 64 -6.16 35.75 7.26
N TYR A 65 -6.39 34.97 8.32
CA TYR A 65 -6.39 35.48 9.69
C TYR A 65 -4.99 35.57 10.30
N ARG A 66 -3.93 35.33 9.50
CA ARG A 66 -2.55 35.32 10.01
C ARG A 66 -2.06 36.70 10.44
N LYS A 67 -2.60 37.79 9.87
CA LYS A 67 -2.20 39.16 10.22
C LYS A 67 -2.52 39.43 11.70
N PRO A 68 -1.58 39.97 12.51
CA PRO A 68 -1.78 40.14 13.96
C PRO A 68 -3.07 40.87 14.32
N SER A 69 -3.43 41.93 13.57
CA SER A 69 -4.66 42.69 13.79
C SER A 69 -5.93 41.87 13.55
N GLN A 70 -5.95 41.05 12.49
CA GLN A 70 -7.09 40.19 12.15
C GLN A 70 -7.20 38.99 13.09
N TRP A 71 -6.07 38.43 13.52
CA TRP A 71 -6.03 37.38 14.52
C TRP A 71 -6.54 37.86 15.88
N ALA A 72 -6.04 39.02 16.32
CA ALA A 72 -6.50 39.65 17.57
C ALA A 72 -8.00 39.91 17.51
N TRP A 73 -8.49 40.50 16.42
CA TRP A 73 -9.92 40.73 16.24
C TRP A 73 -10.74 39.43 16.27
N LEU A 74 -10.25 38.36 15.63
CA LEU A 74 -10.92 37.06 15.62
C LEU A 74 -11.03 36.47 17.03
N ILE A 75 -9.94 36.51 17.80
CA ILE A 75 -9.87 35.93 19.15
C ILE A 75 -10.60 36.77 20.20
N HIS A 76 -10.65 38.09 20.03
CA HIS A 76 -11.39 38.98 20.93
C HIS A 76 -12.90 39.00 20.70
N ARG A 77 -13.42 38.26 19.72
CA ARG A 77 -14.87 38.04 19.62
C ARG A 77 -15.39 37.40 20.92
N PRO A 78 -16.62 37.70 21.35
CA PRO A 78 -17.24 37.11 22.55
C PRO A 78 -17.67 35.65 22.30
N LEU A 79 -16.74 34.82 21.84
CA LEU A 79 -16.89 33.41 21.53
C LEU A 79 -15.68 32.66 22.10
N SER A 80 -15.92 31.49 22.68
CA SER A 80 -14.81 30.61 23.03
C SER A 80 -14.03 30.19 21.78
N THR A 81 -12.73 29.96 21.94
CA THR A 81 -11.86 29.45 20.88
C THR A 81 -12.45 28.22 20.18
N SER A 82 -13.05 27.31 20.94
CA SER A 82 -13.71 26.12 20.39
C SER A 82 -14.86 26.45 19.44
N ARG A 83 -15.63 27.50 19.72
CA ARG A 83 -16.73 27.95 18.85
C ARG A 83 -16.22 28.67 17.61
N ILE A 84 -15.08 29.36 17.70
CA ILE A 84 -14.42 29.99 16.54
C ILE A 84 -13.91 28.89 15.59
N PHE A 85 -13.11 27.96 16.12
CA PHE A 85 -12.61 26.82 15.38
C PHE A 85 -13.77 26.01 14.77
N GLY A 86 -14.79 25.68 15.56
CA GLY A 86 -15.96 24.94 15.08
C GLY A 86 -16.69 25.63 13.93
N ALA A 87 -16.81 26.96 13.95
CA ALA A 87 -17.42 27.71 12.83
C ALA A 87 -16.56 27.66 11.55
N LEU A 88 -15.23 27.76 11.67
CA LEU A 88 -14.30 27.65 10.54
C LEU A 88 -14.28 26.23 9.97
N ALA A 89 -14.18 25.22 10.83
CA ALA A 89 -14.22 23.82 10.44
C ALA A 89 -15.55 23.45 9.78
N LEU A 90 -16.68 23.86 10.35
CA LEU A 90 -18.01 23.56 9.78
C LEU A 90 -18.21 24.24 8.41
N SER A 91 -17.73 25.47 8.24
CA SER A 91 -17.78 26.15 6.93
C SER A 91 -16.87 25.47 5.92
N ALA A 92 -15.68 25.01 6.32
CA ALA A 92 -14.81 24.21 5.47
C ALA A 92 -15.46 22.88 5.06
N THR A 93 -16.02 22.13 6.01
CA THR A 93 -16.76 20.89 5.75
C THR A 93 -17.89 21.13 4.76
N THR A 94 -18.66 22.21 4.92
CA THR A 94 -19.76 22.56 4.00
C THR A 94 -19.25 22.86 2.60
N ILE A 95 -18.18 23.67 2.48
CA ILE A 95 -17.58 24.02 1.19
C ILE A 95 -17.01 22.76 0.50
N LEU A 96 -16.24 21.95 1.21
CA LEU A 96 -15.68 20.70 0.67
C LEU A 96 -16.78 19.70 0.32
N SER A 97 -17.87 19.64 1.09
CA SER A 97 -19.02 18.81 0.75
C SER A 97 -19.68 19.27 -0.55
N LEU A 98 -19.80 20.58 -0.76
CA LEU A 98 -20.38 21.13 -1.99
C LEU A 98 -19.46 20.98 -3.21
N VAL A 99 -18.14 21.09 -3.03
CA VAL A 99 -17.16 21.05 -4.13
C VAL A 99 -16.75 19.63 -4.49
N ILE A 100 -16.72 18.70 -3.53
CA ILE A 100 -16.15 17.35 -3.70
C ILE A 100 -17.22 16.30 -3.52
N LEU A 101 -17.82 16.20 -2.33
CA LEU A 101 -18.77 15.13 -1.99
C LEU A 101 -20.02 15.16 -2.89
N LEU A 102 -20.63 16.32 -3.05
CA LEU A 102 -21.87 16.48 -3.80
C LEU A 102 -21.68 16.13 -5.29
N PRO A 103 -20.66 16.65 -6.00
CA PRO A 103 -20.40 16.23 -7.38
C PRO A 103 -20.17 14.73 -7.53
N MET A 104 -19.34 14.13 -6.65
CA MET A 104 -19.10 12.69 -6.68
C MET A 104 -20.37 11.89 -6.40
N LEU A 105 -21.21 12.34 -5.45
CA LEU A 105 -22.48 11.72 -5.12
C LEU A 105 -23.46 11.81 -6.29
N ILE A 106 -23.54 12.95 -6.98
CA ILE A 106 -24.37 13.11 -8.18
C ILE A 106 -23.94 12.12 -9.24
N VAL A 107 -22.63 11.99 -9.52
CA VAL A 107 -22.14 11.03 -10.52
C VAL A 107 -22.40 9.59 -10.11
N LEU A 108 -22.18 9.24 -8.84
CA LEU A 108 -22.42 7.90 -8.31
C LEU A 108 -23.90 7.53 -8.40
N ILE A 109 -24.81 8.37 -7.87
CA ILE A 109 -26.26 8.13 -7.93
C ILE A 109 -26.75 8.10 -9.38
N SER A 110 -26.26 9.00 -10.23
CA SER A 110 -26.62 8.98 -11.66
C SER A 110 -26.16 7.69 -12.32
N THR A 111 -24.98 7.18 -11.95
CA THR A 111 -24.46 5.92 -12.46
C THR A 111 -25.30 4.74 -11.97
N ASP A 112 -25.66 4.71 -10.69
CA ASP A 112 -26.45 3.66 -10.06
C ASP A 112 -27.90 3.60 -10.61
N ILE A 113 -28.54 4.77 -10.83
CA ILE A 113 -29.94 4.84 -11.28
C ILE A 113 -30.07 4.78 -12.79
N LEU A 114 -29.20 5.48 -13.54
CA LEU A 114 -29.36 5.67 -14.99
C LEU A 114 -28.56 4.65 -15.82
N THR A 115 -27.73 3.82 -15.20
CA THR A 115 -26.89 2.85 -15.90
C THR A 115 -26.93 1.49 -15.23
N THR A 116 -26.44 0.46 -15.93
CA THR A 116 -26.27 -0.90 -15.39
C THR A 116 -24.87 -1.15 -14.85
N ARG A 117 -24.08 -0.09 -14.63
CA ARG A 117 -22.77 -0.18 -13.98
C ARG A 117 -22.96 -0.67 -12.55
N VAL A 118 -22.01 -1.49 -12.09
CA VAL A 118 -22.00 -1.96 -10.71
C VAL A 118 -21.68 -0.79 -9.78
N ALA A 119 -22.66 -0.39 -8.99
CA ALA A 119 -22.55 0.60 -7.93
C ALA A 119 -22.90 -0.04 -6.58
N ASP A 120 -21.87 -0.52 -5.89
CA ASP A 120 -21.99 -1.14 -4.57
C ASP A 120 -21.89 -0.12 -3.42
N LEU A 121 -22.36 -0.50 -2.23
CA LEU A 121 -22.38 0.31 -1.01
C LEU A 121 -21.01 0.87 -0.62
N HIS A 122 -19.93 0.13 -0.87
CA HIS A 122 -18.58 0.63 -0.58
C HIS A 122 -18.23 1.89 -1.36
N HIS A 123 -18.77 2.10 -2.58
CA HIS A 123 -18.55 3.34 -3.33
C HIS A 123 -19.14 4.55 -2.60
N TYR A 124 -20.34 4.41 -2.02
CA TYR A 124 -20.98 5.46 -1.23
C TYR A 124 -20.19 5.78 0.03
N VAL A 125 -19.72 4.74 0.74
CA VAL A 125 -18.89 4.91 1.95
C VAL A 125 -17.52 5.50 1.60
N SER A 126 -16.95 5.19 0.43
CA SER A 126 -15.71 5.79 -0.06
C SER A 126 -15.83 7.31 -0.24
N LEU A 127 -17.01 7.84 -0.56
CA LEU A 127 -17.21 9.29 -0.61
C LEU A 127 -17.06 9.95 0.77
N LEU A 128 -17.50 9.29 1.83
CA LEU A 128 -17.29 9.76 3.21
C LEU A 128 -15.80 9.76 3.56
N HIS A 129 -15.06 8.74 3.11
CA HIS A 129 -13.61 8.70 3.27
C HIS A 129 -12.93 9.85 2.55
N VAL A 130 -13.27 10.13 1.28
CA VAL A 130 -12.71 11.26 0.52
C VAL A 130 -12.95 12.58 1.24
N LEU A 131 -14.16 12.79 1.77
CA LEU A 131 -14.45 13.98 2.58
C LEU A 131 -13.63 14.00 3.88
N ALA A 132 -13.51 12.87 4.59
CA ALA A 132 -12.73 12.76 5.81
C ALA A 132 -11.25 13.08 5.56
N PHE A 133 -10.63 12.50 4.52
CA PHE A 133 -9.26 12.80 4.10
C PHE A 133 -9.08 14.26 3.70
N SER A 134 -10.05 14.83 2.98
CA SER A 134 -10.05 16.26 2.65
C SER A 134 -10.07 17.12 3.92
N MET A 135 -10.91 16.75 4.90
CA MET A 135 -10.96 17.43 6.20
C MET A 135 -9.66 17.24 6.98
N MET A 136 -9.01 16.08 6.95
CA MET A 136 -7.68 15.88 7.56
C MET A 136 -6.64 16.82 6.93
N ALA A 137 -6.62 16.92 5.59
CA ALA A 137 -5.74 17.83 4.87
C ALA A 137 -6.03 19.30 5.24
N TRP A 138 -7.31 19.69 5.34
CA TRP A 138 -7.70 21.01 5.79
C TRP A 138 -7.23 21.29 7.23
N MET A 139 -7.41 20.33 8.15
CA MET A 139 -6.98 20.45 9.55
C MET A 139 -5.45 20.61 9.65
N ALA A 140 -4.69 19.81 8.91
CA ALA A 140 -3.24 19.93 8.86
C ALA A 140 -2.80 21.29 8.27
N GLY A 141 -3.45 21.75 7.20
CA GLY A 141 -3.20 23.08 6.63
C GLY A 141 -3.54 24.22 7.60
N ALA A 142 -4.66 24.10 8.32
CA ALA A 142 -5.08 25.06 9.34
C ALA A 142 -4.09 25.10 10.51
N HIS A 143 -3.66 23.92 10.98
CA HIS A 143 -2.62 23.78 11.99
C HIS A 143 -1.30 24.44 11.53
N ALA A 144 -0.84 24.17 10.31
CA ALA A 144 0.37 24.77 9.76
C ALA A 144 0.26 26.31 9.60
N CYS A 145 -0.93 26.84 9.33
CA CYS A 145 -1.15 28.28 9.23
C CYS A 145 -1.05 28.99 10.59
N ILE A 146 -1.44 28.32 11.67
CA ILE A 146 -1.51 28.89 13.02
C ILE A 146 -0.23 28.62 13.81
N SER A 147 0.37 27.44 13.60
CA SER A 147 1.62 27.02 14.22
C SER A 147 2.78 27.96 13.85
N ARG A 148 3.79 27.96 14.72
CA ARG A 148 5.04 28.71 14.54
C ARG A 148 5.83 28.18 13.33
N SER A 149 5.90 26.86 13.18
CA SER A 149 6.64 26.21 12.09
C SER A 149 5.70 25.76 10.97
N ARG A 150 6.08 26.07 9.72
CA ARG A 150 5.36 25.60 8.52
C ARG A 150 5.52 24.09 8.30
N VAL A 151 6.59 23.51 8.85
CA VAL A 151 6.86 22.06 8.82
C VAL A 151 5.80 21.28 9.63
N ALA A 152 4.99 21.98 10.45
CA ALA A 152 3.87 21.38 11.17
C ALA A 152 2.81 20.76 10.26
N ILE A 153 2.81 21.03 8.94
CA ILE A 153 1.97 20.29 7.99
C ILE A 153 2.30 18.78 7.96
N ALA A 154 3.51 18.39 8.37
CA ALA A 154 3.93 16.99 8.46
C ALA A 154 3.09 16.17 9.47
N VAL A 155 2.33 16.83 10.36
CA VAL A 155 1.30 16.21 11.20
C VAL A 155 0.26 15.46 10.36
N LEU A 156 0.09 15.80 9.07
CA LEU A 156 -0.80 15.09 8.14
C LEU A 156 -0.37 13.63 7.89
N PHE A 157 0.93 13.33 7.93
CA PHE A 157 1.45 12.01 7.53
C PHE A 157 1.02 10.88 8.45
N ALA A 158 0.90 11.09 9.76
CA ALA A 158 0.48 10.03 10.68
C ALA A 158 -1.00 9.63 10.52
N PRO A 159 -1.95 10.57 10.43
CA PRO A 159 -3.33 10.32 10.00
C PRO A 159 -3.41 9.56 8.67
N LEU A 160 -2.59 9.93 7.69
CA LEU A 160 -2.55 9.23 6.41
C LEU A 160 -2.00 7.81 6.51
N LEU A 161 -0.97 7.58 7.32
CA LEU A 161 -0.45 6.24 7.57
C LEU A 161 -1.52 5.32 8.16
N LEU A 162 -2.31 5.81 9.11
CA LEU A 162 -3.38 5.04 9.74
C LEU A 162 -4.58 4.82 8.81
N ALA A 163 -4.78 5.69 7.82
CA ALA A 163 -5.99 5.73 7.00
C ALA A 163 -5.77 5.17 5.58
N LEU A 164 -4.54 5.10 5.07
CA LEU A 164 -4.23 4.58 3.73
C LEU A 164 -3.95 3.08 3.77
N HIS A 165 -4.98 2.32 4.13
CA HIS A 165 -4.94 0.86 4.10
C HIS A 165 -5.92 0.30 3.07
N MET A 166 -5.45 -0.64 2.25
CA MET A 166 -6.24 -1.33 1.24
C MET A 166 -7.11 -2.42 1.87
N VAL A 167 -7.97 -2.01 2.80
CA VAL A 167 -8.88 -2.86 3.58
C VAL A 167 -10.33 -2.53 3.23
N SER A 168 -11.28 -3.26 3.83
CA SER A 168 -12.69 -2.91 3.75
C SER A 168 -12.96 -1.47 4.20
N VAL A 169 -13.77 -0.71 3.45
CA VAL A 169 -14.17 0.66 3.79
C VAL A 169 -14.79 0.75 5.18
N PHE A 170 -15.50 -0.28 5.61
CA PHE A 170 -16.17 -0.28 6.92
C PHE A 170 -15.17 -0.40 8.06
N VAL A 171 -14.16 -1.25 7.90
CA VAL A 171 -13.05 -1.38 8.86
C VAL A 171 -12.25 -0.09 8.90
N LEU A 172 -12.05 0.55 7.74
CA LEU A 172 -11.30 1.78 7.59
C LEU A 172 -11.95 3.00 8.27
N LEU A 173 -13.27 2.98 8.51
CA LEU A 173 -13.97 4.07 9.21
C LEU A 173 -13.40 4.32 10.61
N LEU A 174 -13.00 3.27 11.35
CA LEU A 174 -12.45 3.41 12.69
C LEU A 174 -11.12 4.18 12.71
N PRO A 175 -10.04 3.73 12.03
CA PRO A 175 -8.78 4.46 12.03
C PRO A 175 -8.91 5.84 11.38
N VAL A 176 -9.74 6.01 10.35
CA VAL A 176 -10.03 7.32 9.74
C VAL A 176 -10.69 8.27 10.74
N SER A 177 -11.69 7.79 11.49
CA SER A 177 -12.38 8.61 12.51
C SER A 177 -11.44 8.98 13.66
N LEU A 178 -10.60 8.05 14.12
CA LEU A 178 -9.58 8.30 15.13
C LEU A 178 -8.56 9.34 14.65
N ALA A 179 -8.07 9.20 13.41
CA ALA A 179 -7.14 10.12 12.80
C ALA A 179 -7.72 11.54 12.63
N LEU A 180 -8.98 11.64 12.19
CA LEU A 180 -9.69 12.91 12.05
C LEU A 180 -9.95 13.56 13.42
N GLY A 181 -10.36 12.76 14.41
CA GLY A 181 -10.55 13.22 15.79
C GLY A 181 -9.26 13.73 16.41
N TRP A 182 -8.15 13.03 16.20
CA TRP A 182 -6.82 13.42 16.66
C TRP A 182 -6.37 14.74 16.03
N LEU A 183 -6.46 14.87 14.69
CA LEU A 183 -6.14 16.12 14.00
C LEU A 183 -7.03 17.28 14.43
N SER A 184 -8.33 17.03 14.60
CA SER A 184 -9.28 18.03 15.09
C SER A 184 -8.89 18.53 16.47
N TRP A 185 -8.47 17.63 17.36
CA TRP A 185 -8.00 17.98 18.69
C TRP A 185 -6.69 18.78 18.65
N ILE A 186 -5.70 18.38 17.87
CA ILE A 186 -4.42 19.11 17.71
C ILE A 186 -4.68 20.52 17.19
N THR A 187 -5.50 20.61 16.15
CA THR A 187 -5.82 21.88 15.50
C THR A 187 -6.57 22.79 16.47
N LEU A 188 -7.59 22.28 17.18
CA LEU A 188 -8.32 23.02 18.21
C LEU A 188 -7.40 23.56 19.31
N LYS A 189 -6.46 22.76 19.81
CA LYS A 189 -5.49 23.20 20.83
C LYS A 189 -4.47 24.21 20.32
N SER A 190 -4.28 24.26 19.00
CA SER A 190 -3.39 25.22 18.33
C SER A 190 -4.04 26.60 18.16
N PHE A 191 -5.38 26.70 18.15
CA PHE A 191 -6.07 27.98 18.19
C PHE A 191 -5.91 28.61 19.58
N ARG A 192 -5.05 29.62 19.70
CA ARG A 192 -4.77 30.33 20.97
C ARG A 192 -4.38 31.78 20.73
N ALA A 193 -4.55 32.62 21.75
CA ALA A 193 -4.25 34.04 21.70
C ALA A 193 -2.81 34.32 21.26
N ASN A 194 -1.84 33.75 21.98
CA ASN A 194 -0.43 33.82 21.61
C ASN A 194 -0.03 32.60 20.76
N ARG A 195 0.07 32.80 19.45
CA ARG A 195 0.44 31.74 18.49
C ARG A 195 1.88 31.28 18.63
N GLU A 196 2.77 32.21 18.95
CA GLU A 196 4.23 31.99 19.05
C GLU A 196 4.64 31.37 20.40
N GLY A 197 3.72 31.35 21.37
CA GLY A 197 3.99 30.82 22.71
C GLY A 197 4.24 29.30 22.75
N PRO A 198 4.77 28.75 23.84
CA PRO A 198 4.97 27.31 23.99
C PRO A 198 3.63 26.55 24.15
N ILE A 199 3.54 25.30 23.70
CA ILE A 199 2.33 24.46 23.87
C ILE A 199 2.17 24.14 25.36
N HIS A 200 1.00 24.40 25.96
CA HIS A 200 0.78 24.14 27.39
C HIS A 200 0.29 22.71 27.66
N GLY A 201 0.85 22.10 28.71
CA GLY A 201 0.51 20.75 29.18
C GLY A 201 1.30 19.65 28.47
N SER A 202 1.89 18.74 29.25
CA SER A 202 2.73 17.65 28.73
C SER A 202 1.96 16.70 27.81
N GLY A 203 0.70 16.38 28.14
CA GLY A 203 -0.16 15.54 27.28
C GLY A 203 -0.48 16.21 25.94
N THR A 204 -0.74 17.53 25.96
CA THR A 204 -0.96 18.32 24.73
C THR A 204 0.26 18.31 23.82
N LEU A 205 1.43 18.45 24.43
CA LEU A 205 2.70 18.40 23.71
C LEU A 205 2.88 17.03 23.06
N LEU A 206 2.81 15.93 23.83
CA LEU A 206 3.02 14.56 23.31
C LEU A 206 2.09 14.21 22.14
N LEU A 207 0.80 14.49 22.30
CA LEU A 207 -0.19 14.17 21.25
C LEU A 207 -0.05 15.08 20.02
N THR A 208 0.58 16.25 20.13
CA THR A 208 0.90 17.09 18.97
C THR A 208 2.22 16.67 18.31
N THR A 209 3.19 16.21 19.10
CA THR A 209 4.51 15.82 18.62
C THR A 209 4.51 14.48 17.94
N LEU A 210 3.72 13.52 18.39
CA LEU A 210 3.76 12.15 17.84
C LEU A 210 3.44 12.10 16.33
N PRO A 211 2.39 12.77 15.80
CA PRO A 211 2.17 12.81 14.35
C PRO A 211 3.29 13.50 13.58
N LEU A 212 3.87 14.56 14.17
CA LEU A 212 5.00 15.25 13.58
C LEU A 212 6.24 14.35 13.54
N GLN A 213 6.50 13.59 14.60
CA GLN A 213 7.61 12.63 14.69
C GLN A 213 7.45 11.51 13.65
N ILE A 214 6.24 10.96 13.49
CA ILE A 214 5.94 9.97 12.45
C ILE A 214 6.14 10.58 11.05
N GLY A 215 5.65 11.80 10.80
CA GLY A 215 5.85 12.47 9.51
C GLY A 215 7.32 12.77 9.21
N LEU A 216 8.09 13.17 10.22
CA LEU A 216 9.54 13.36 10.11
C LEU A 216 10.29 12.04 9.92
N PHE A 217 9.84 10.96 10.54
CA PHE A 217 10.39 9.62 10.32
C PHE A 217 10.22 9.17 8.87
N LEU A 218 9.02 9.29 8.30
CA LEU A 218 8.79 8.99 6.88
C LEU A 218 9.64 9.88 5.97
N LEU A 219 9.74 11.17 6.28
CA LEU A 219 10.58 12.09 5.53
C LEU A 219 12.05 11.67 5.59
N CYS A 220 12.56 11.30 6.78
CA CYS A 220 13.90 10.77 6.95
C CYS A 220 14.12 9.49 6.15
N LEU A 221 13.15 8.56 6.16
CA LEU A 221 13.21 7.31 5.37
C LEU A 221 13.37 7.64 3.88
N VAL A 222 12.49 8.48 3.33
CA VAL A 222 12.55 8.88 1.91
C VAL A 222 13.85 9.59 1.58
N LEU A 223 14.29 10.54 2.41
CA LEU A 223 15.53 11.29 2.19
C LEU A 223 16.77 10.39 2.26
N VAL A 224 16.85 9.51 3.26
CA VAL A 224 17.98 8.59 3.42
C VAL A 224 18.02 7.61 2.26
N ARG A 225 16.88 7.02 1.87
CA ARG A 225 16.79 6.14 0.70
C ARG A 225 17.23 6.88 -0.57
N PHE A 226 16.70 8.08 -0.80
CA PHE A 226 17.07 8.90 -1.95
C PHE A 226 18.56 9.24 -1.97
N LEU A 227 19.15 9.62 -0.83
CA LEU A 227 20.57 9.94 -0.72
C LEU A 227 21.46 8.71 -0.91
N MET A 228 21.08 7.55 -0.38
CA MET A 228 21.83 6.30 -0.56
C MET A 228 21.83 5.86 -2.02
N VAL A 229 20.65 5.80 -2.66
CA VAL A 229 20.52 5.39 -4.07
C VAL A 229 21.17 6.42 -4.99
N SER A 230 20.78 7.70 -4.89
CA SER A 230 21.33 8.75 -5.78
C SER A 230 22.82 8.96 -5.55
N GLY A 231 23.28 8.86 -4.29
CA GLY A 231 24.69 8.92 -3.96
C GLY A 231 25.47 7.74 -4.55
N GLY A 232 24.92 6.52 -4.46
CA GLY A 232 25.49 5.33 -5.10
C GLY A 232 25.56 5.48 -6.63
N ILE A 233 24.50 5.98 -7.26
CA ILE A 233 24.45 6.27 -8.70
C ILE A 233 25.54 7.29 -9.08
N LEU A 234 25.63 8.41 -8.36
CA LEU A 234 26.62 9.46 -8.61
C LEU A 234 28.07 8.98 -8.43
N LEU A 235 28.29 8.07 -7.49
CA LEU A 235 29.60 7.46 -7.24
C LEU A 235 29.89 6.26 -8.15
N GLY A 236 28.93 5.83 -8.97
CA GLY A 236 29.04 4.64 -9.81
C GLY A 236 29.10 3.33 -9.03
N THR A 237 28.64 3.31 -7.78
CA THR A 237 28.67 2.14 -6.90
C THR A 237 27.29 1.50 -6.69
N ASP A 238 26.22 2.08 -7.24
CA ASP A 238 24.88 1.48 -7.15
C ASP A 238 24.78 0.27 -8.10
N PRO A 239 24.58 -0.96 -7.57
CA PRO A 239 24.48 -2.18 -8.37
C PRO A 239 23.37 -2.15 -9.43
N LEU A 240 22.33 -1.33 -9.24
CA LEU A 240 21.26 -1.16 -10.21
C LEU A 240 21.63 -0.20 -11.36
N ASN A 241 22.76 0.50 -11.27
CA ASN A 241 23.17 1.48 -12.27
C ASN A 241 24.58 1.21 -12.85
N THR A 242 25.12 0.01 -12.65
CA THR A 242 26.34 -0.44 -13.34
C THR A 242 25.99 -1.18 -14.62
N ASP A 243 26.85 -1.06 -15.64
CA ASP A 243 26.70 -1.78 -16.93
C ASP A 243 26.75 -3.29 -16.73
N TYR A 244 27.56 -3.74 -15.78
CA TYR A 244 27.67 -5.14 -15.37
C TYR A 244 27.29 -5.25 -13.89
N PRO A 245 26.35 -6.12 -13.52
CA PRO A 245 26.02 -6.36 -12.12
C PRO A 245 27.22 -6.99 -11.38
N PRO A 246 27.34 -6.82 -10.06
CA PRO A 246 28.35 -7.51 -9.27
C PRO A 246 28.23 -9.03 -9.41
N LYS A 247 29.33 -9.70 -9.75
CA LYS A 247 29.35 -11.17 -9.91
C LYS A 247 29.04 -11.87 -8.60
N GLY A 248 28.22 -12.91 -8.66
CA GLY A 248 27.71 -13.63 -7.49
C GLY A 248 26.62 -12.87 -6.73
N GLY A 249 26.24 -11.67 -7.21
CA GLY A 249 25.27 -10.80 -6.60
C GLY A 249 23.81 -11.19 -6.86
N LEU A 250 22.91 -10.62 -6.07
CA LEU A 250 21.46 -10.71 -6.27
C LEU A 250 21.05 -10.04 -7.57
N ILE A 251 21.59 -8.85 -7.89
CA ILE A 251 21.27 -8.12 -9.11
C ILE A 251 21.75 -8.87 -10.37
N GLU A 252 22.86 -9.62 -10.29
CA GLU A 252 23.27 -10.52 -11.39
C GLU A 252 22.22 -11.60 -11.61
N THR A 253 21.72 -12.20 -10.53
CA THR A 253 20.68 -13.23 -10.60
C THR A 253 19.34 -12.66 -11.11
N GLU A 254 18.90 -11.51 -10.60
CA GLU A 254 17.65 -10.87 -11.03
C GLU A 254 17.66 -10.43 -12.51
N ARG A 255 18.82 -9.96 -13.00
CA ARG A 255 18.99 -9.50 -14.39
C ARG A 255 19.30 -10.63 -15.38
N SER A 256 19.75 -11.77 -14.89
CA SER A 256 20.03 -12.93 -15.74
C SER A 256 18.75 -13.44 -16.41
N GLU A 257 18.87 -13.95 -17.62
CA GLU A 257 17.77 -14.72 -18.22
C GLU A 257 17.53 -16.01 -17.42
N PRO A 258 16.33 -16.61 -17.45
CA PRO A 258 16.05 -17.83 -16.68
C PRO A 258 17.04 -18.97 -16.93
N SER A 259 17.55 -19.10 -18.16
CA SER A 259 18.57 -20.08 -18.52
C SER A 259 19.93 -19.79 -17.87
N GLU A 260 20.33 -18.52 -17.81
CA GLU A 260 21.55 -18.07 -17.15
C GLU A 260 21.47 -18.25 -15.62
N GLU A 261 20.31 -17.98 -15.01
CA GLU A 261 20.05 -18.21 -13.59
C GLU A 261 20.30 -19.67 -13.19
N PHE A 262 19.82 -20.63 -14.00
CA PHE A 262 20.10 -22.05 -13.78
C PHE A 262 21.58 -22.37 -13.90
N VAL A 263 22.28 -21.79 -14.88
CA VAL A 263 23.73 -22.00 -15.04
C VAL A 263 24.49 -21.48 -13.82
N LEU A 264 24.09 -20.31 -13.31
CA LEU A 264 24.62 -19.72 -12.09
C LEU A 264 24.36 -20.60 -10.86
N GLY A 265 23.15 -21.13 -10.72
CA GLY A 265 22.77 -22.02 -9.61
C GLY A 265 23.49 -23.37 -9.63
N LEU A 266 23.75 -23.93 -10.82
CA LEU A 266 24.43 -25.21 -11.02
C LEU A 266 25.96 -25.10 -11.05
N ALA A 267 26.53 -23.90 -10.96
CA ALA A 267 27.96 -23.68 -11.15
C ALA A 267 28.85 -24.45 -10.15
N GLU A 268 28.40 -24.58 -8.91
CA GLU A 268 29.09 -25.26 -7.81
C GLU A 268 28.38 -26.58 -7.41
N SER A 269 27.55 -27.14 -8.30
CA SER A 269 26.86 -28.41 -8.05
C SER A 269 27.82 -29.59 -8.12
N ASP A 270 27.74 -30.49 -7.13
CA ASP A 270 28.45 -31.77 -7.11
C ASP A 270 27.70 -32.88 -7.89
N ASP A 271 26.51 -32.59 -8.44
CA ASP A 271 25.73 -33.58 -9.19
C ASP A 271 26.43 -33.90 -10.53
N PRO A 272 26.65 -35.19 -10.87
CA PRO A 272 27.32 -35.58 -12.11
C PRO A 272 26.60 -35.10 -13.38
N ARG A 273 25.30 -34.77 -13.31
CA ARG A 273 24.49 -34.27 -14.44
C ARG A 273 24.60 -32.75 -14.62
N ALA A 274 25.09 -32.00 -13.63
CA ALA A 274 25.08 -30.55 -13.63
C ALA A 274 25.85 -29.91 -14.79
N GLU A 275 27.00 -30.47 -15.19
CA GLU A 275 27.75 -29.99 -16.36
C GLU A 275 26.95 -30.12 -17.66
N SER A 276 26.23 -31.22 -17.83
CA SER A 276 25.36 -31.46 -18.98
C SER A 276 24.21 -30.46 -19.01
N TRP A 277 23.51 -30.27 -17.88
CA TRP A 277 22.42 -29.31 -17.79
C TRP A 277 22.88 -27.88 -18.05
N ARG A 278 24.04 -27.45 -17.52
CA ARG A 278 24.61 -26.12 -17.82
C ARG A 278 24.85 -25.90 -19.31
N THR A 279 25.26 -26.95 -20.02
CA THR A 279 25.50 -26.88 -21.47
C THR A 279 24.20 -26.83 -22.27
N GLN A 280 23.16 -27.53 -21.81
CA GLN A 280 21.86 -27.60 -22.47
C GLN A 280 20.98 -26.38 -22.20
N MET A 281 21.12 -25.74 -21.03
CA MET A 281 20.22 -24.69 -20.56
C MET A 281 20.04 -23.50 -21.53
N PRO A 282 21.09 -23.01 -22.23
CA PRO A 282 20.93 -21.96 -23.23
C PRO A 282 20.10 -22.35 -24.47
N LEU A 283 19.84 -23.65 -24.66
CA LEU A 283 19.01 -24.19 -25.74
C LEU A 283 17.55 -24.39 -25.31
N LEU A 284 17.26 -24.23 -24.02
CA LEU A 284 15.92 -24.32 -23.46
C LEU A 284 15.33 -22.92 -23.29
N GLU A 285 14.01 -22.87 -23.11
CA GLU A 285 13.28 -21.65 -22.77
C GLU A 285 12.63 -21.82 -21.39
N PRO A 286 13.39 -21.68 -20.29
CA PRO A 286 12.82 -21.84 -18.96
C PRO A 286 11.86 -20.70 -18.63
N LEU A 287 10.79 -21.03 -17.92
CA LEU A 287 9.82 -20.06 -17.44
C LEU A 287 10.25 -19.51 -16.09
N ARG A 288 10.33 -18.18 -15.96
CA ARG A 288 10.47 -17.51 -14.65
C ARG A 288 9.18 -16.80 -14.27
N PHE A 289 8.71 -17.07 -13.05
CA PHE A 289 7.60 -16.36 -12.42
C PHE A 289 7.85 -16.24 -10.93
N GLY A 290 6.96 -15.61 -10.15
CA GLY A 290 7.19 -15.46 -8.72
C GLY A 290 5.92 -15.14 -7.95
N PRO A 291 6.01 -14.99 -6.62
CA PRO A 291 4.86 -14.73 -5.77
C PRO A 291 4.35 -13.29 -5.88
N TRP A 292 4.08 -12.80 -7.09
CA TRP A 292 3.76 -11.42 -7.39
C TRP A 292 2.34 -11.01 -6.96
N LEU A 293 1.46 -11.98 -6.72
CA LEU A 293 0.16 -11.75 -6.12
C LEU A 293 0.32 -11.61 -4.60
N LYS A 294 0.63 -10.40 -4.15
CA LYS A 294 0.89 -10.11 -2.72
C LYS A 294 -0.37 -10.16 -1.85
N ARG A 295 -1.53 -9.96 -2.45
CA ARG A 295 -2.83 -9.94 -1.75
C ARG A 295 -3.99 -10.20 -2.70
N PHE A 296 -5.05 -10.80 -2.18
CA PHE A 296 -6.36 -10.88 -2.81
C PHE A 296 -7.22 -9.66 -2.45
N PRO A 297 -8.18 -9.29 -3.32
CA PRO A 297 -9.16 -8.27 -2.97
C PRO A 297 -10.02 -8.73 -1.78
N VAL A 298 -10.25 -7.82 -0.83
CA VAL A 298 -11.15 -8.05 0.31
C VAL A 298 -12.53 -7.48 -0.02
N ARG A 299 -13.60 -8.05 0.53
CA ARG A 299 -14.96 -7.54 0.32
C ARG A 299 -15.07 -6.06 0.74
N HIS A 300 -15.71 -5.25 -0.10
CA HIS A 300 -15.89 -3.80 0.12
C HIS A 300 -14.57 -3.02 0.28
N GLN A 301 -13.51 -3.42 -0.42
CA GLN A 301 -12.22 -2.73 -0.36
C GLN A 301 -12.34 -1.25 -0.78
N PHE A 302 -11.60 -0.35 -0.11
CA PHE A 302 -11.66 1.10 -0.38
C PHE A 302 -11.19 1.49 -1.78
N SER A 303 -10.10 0.88 -2.25
CA SER A 303 -9.62 1.02 -3.62
C SER A 303 -9.49 -0.35 -4.23
N LYS A 304 -9.89 -0.47 -5.50
CA LYS A 304 -9.66 -1.66 -6.28
C LYS A 304 -8.15 -1.89 -6.43
N LEU A 305 -7.73 -3.15 -6.31
CA LEU A 305 -6.37 -3.55 -6.67
C LEU A 305 -6.20 -3.51 -8.19
N PRO A 306 -4.98 -3.36 -8.73
CA PRO A 306 -4.71 -3.51 -10.17
C PRO A 306 -4.76 -5.00 -10.56
N LEU A 307 -5.82 -5.68 -10.16
CA LEU A 307 -6.12 -7.06 -10.50
C LEU A 307 -7.41 -7.06 -11.33
N PRO A 308 -7.46 -7.82 -12.44
CA PRO A 308 -8.66 -7.95 -13.24
C PRO A 308 -9.79 -8.57 -12.41
N SER A 309 -10.94 -7.90 -12.37
CA SER A 309 -12.15 -8.35 -11.66
C SER A 309 -13.39 -8.27 -12.56
N ASN A 310 -13.14 -8.18 -13.86
CA ASN A 310 -14.11 -8.08 -14.92
C ASN A 310 -13.54 -8.78 -16.15
N TRP A 311 -14.42 -9.27 -17.01
CA TRP A 311 -14.04 -9.83 -18.29
C TRP A 311 -15.11 -9.54 -19.32
N TYR A 312 -14.75 -9.71 -20.59
CA TYR A 312 -15.63 -9.50 -21.71
C TYR A 312 -15.86 -10.81 -22.44
N ASP A 313 -17.09 -11.32 -22.38
CA ASP A 313 -17.58 -12.40 -23.23
C ASP A 313 -17.90 -11.81 -24.61
N LYS A 314 -17.01 -12.08 -25.57
CA LYS A 314 -17.11 -11.57 -26.94
C LYS A 314 -18.25 -12.21 -27.71
N GLU A 315 -18.55 -13.49 -27.46
CA GLU A 315 -19.56 -14.24 -28.21
C GLU A 315 -20.96 -13.73 -27.92
N ARG A 316 -21.23 -13.45 -26.64
CA ARG A 316 -22.54 -12.95 -26.19
C ARG A 316 -22.59 -11.43 -26.09
N ASN A 317 -21.46 -10.75 -26.33
CA ASN A 317 -21.30 -9.31 -26.15
C ASN A 317 -21.73 -8.88 -24.74
N ILE A 318 -21.18 -9.55 -23.71
CA ILE A 318 -21.46 -9.31 -22.29
C ILE A 318 -20.17 -8.91 -21.59
N PHE A 319 -20.17 -7.74 -20.96
CA PHE A 319 -19.14 -7.30 -20.04
C PHE A 319 -19.56 -7.64 -18.60
N TRP A 320 -18.85 -8.59 -18.00
CA TRP A 320 -19.08 -9.05 -16.64
C TRP A 320 -18.28 -8.20 -15.66
N SER A 321 -18.94 -7.67 -14.63
CA SER A 321 -18.30 -6.85 -13.58
C SER A 321 -18.68 -7.35 -12.20
N PHE A 322 -17.70 -7.57 -11.32
CA PHE A 322 -17.96 -8.08 -9.98
C PHE A 322 -18.64 -7.05 -9.07
N SER A 323 -19.70 -7.46 -8.36
CA SER A 323 -20.40 -6.71 -7.32
C SER A 323 -19.99 -7.22 -5.93
N HIS A 324 -19.46 -6.33 -5.10
CA HIS A 324 -19.09 -6.61 -3.71
C HIS A 324 -20.30 -6.73 -2.77
N ASP A 325 -21.43 -6.10 -3.10
CA ASP A 325 -22.65 -6.20 -2.29
C ASP A 325 -23.28 -7.57 -2.47
N ARG A 326 -23.45 -7.98 -3.73
CA ARG A 326 -24.06 -9.27 -4.08
C ARG A 326 -23.09 -10.44 -4.02
N MET A 327 -21.78 -10.17 -4.11
CA MET A 327 -20.74 -11.19 -4.30
C MET A 327 -21.03 -12.05 -5.54
N LEU A 328 -21.42 -11.41 -6.64
CA LEU A 328 -21.76 -11.99 -7.94
C LEU A 328 -21.18 -11.12 -9.05
N PHE A 329 -20.95 -11.66 -10.24
CA PHE A 329 -20.74 -10.82 -11.42
C PHE A 329 -22.07 -10.37 -12.00
N VAL A 330 -22.15 -9.11 -12.41
CA VAL A 330 -23.29 -8.52 -13.09
C VAL A 330 -22.90 -8.30 -14.55
N GLY A 331 -23.69 -8.88 -15.45
CA GLY A 331 -23.48 -8.83 -16.88
C GLY A 331 -24.21 -7.64 -17.49
N ARG A 332 -23.56 -6.96 -18.43
CA ARG A 332 -24.20 -5.93 -19.25
C ARG A 332 -23.67 -5.97 -20.67
N ASN A 333 -24.49 -5.52 -21.61
CA ASN A 333 -24.00 -5.28 -22.95
C ASN A 333 -23.20 -3.96 -22.97
N PRO A 334 -21.93 -3.94 -23.43
CA PRO A 334 -21.07 -2.76 -23.37
C PRO A 334 -21.53 -1.62 -24.29
N GLU A 335 -22.26 -1.92 -25.37
CA GLU A 335 -22.72 -0.92 -26.35
C GLU A 335 -24.04 -0.28 -25.94
N SER A 336 -25.04 -1.11 -25.64
CA SER A 336 -26.39 -0.67 -25.28
C SER A 336 -26.54 -0.33 -23.80
N GLY A 337 -25.66 -0.85 -22.94
CA GLY A 337 -25.75 -0.72 -21.50
C GLY A 337 -26.92 -1.50 -20.88
N VAL A 338 -27.58 -2.40 -21.61
CA VAL A 338 -28.68 -3.22 -21.08
C VAL A 338 -28.11 -4.33 -20.20
N ALA A 339 -28.79 -4.64 -19.09
CA ALA A 339 -28.40 -5.73 -18.19
C ALA A 339 -28.59 -7.08 -18.89
N GLN A 340 -27.63 -7.99 -18.71
CA GLN A 340 -27.55 -9.30 -19.38
C GLN A 340 -27.49 -10.46 -18.37
N GLY A 341 -27.99 -10.24 -17.15
CA GLY A 341 -28.06 -11.25 -16.10
C GLY A 341 -26.93 -11.16 -15.07
N VAL A 342 -26.79 -12.23 -14.30
CA VAL A 342 -25.82 -12.39 -13.21
C VAL A 342 -25.00 -13.66 -13.44
N PHE A 343 -23.84 -13.75 -12.81
CA PHE A 343 -23.00 -14.95 -12.85
C PHE A 343 -22.46 -15.22 -11.44
N GLY A 344 -22.87 -16.36 -10.89
CA GLY A 344 -22.58 -16.81 -9.53
C GLY A 344 -21.62 -18.01 -9.50
N MET A 345 -21.60 -18.68 -8.35
CA MET A 345 -20.71 -19.82 -8.08
C MET A 345 -20.95 -21.03 -8.98
N ASN A 346 -22.15 -21.18 -9.54
CA ASN A 346 -22.50 -22.28 -10.44
C ASN A 346 -22.57 -21.83 -11.91
N GLY A 347 -22.36 -20.55 -12.22
CA GLY A 347 -22.38 -20.02 -13.58
C GLY A 347 -23.36 -18.88 -13.84
N GLY A 348 -23.66 -18.66 -15.12
CA GLY A 348 -24.60 -17.66 -15.62
C GLY A 348 -26.03 -17.95 -15.19
N GLY A 349 -26.72 -16.94 -14.70
CA GLY A 349 -28.07 -17.03 -14.15
C GLY A 349 -28.15 -17.55 -12.71
N ASP A 350 -27.02 -17.93 -12.09
CA ASP A 350 -26.95 -18.35 -10.70
C ASP A 350 -26.78 -17.14 -9.75
N ASP A 351 -27.61 -17.10 -8.71
CA ASP A 351 -27.58 -16.08 -7.66
C ASP A 351 -26.76 -16.52 -6.43
N THR A 352 -26.08 -17.67 -6.49
CA THR A 352 -25.27 -18.17 -5.36
C THR A 352 -23.97 -17.34 -5.23
N PRO A 353 -23.77 -16.62 -4.11
CA PRO A 353 -22.66 -15.69 -3.95
C PRO A 353 -21.31 -16.39 -3.80
N PHE A 354 -20.26 -15.76 -4.31
CA PHE A 354 -18.87 -16.16 -4.06
C PHE A 354 -18.49 -15.95 -2.59
N ALA A 355 -17.75 -16.90 -2.03
CA ALA A 355 -17.25 -16.81 -0.65
C ALA A 355 -16.18 -15.72 -0.46
N SER A 356 -15.38 -15.46 -1.49
CA SER A 356 -14.35 -14.41 -1.52
C SER A 356 -14.36 -13.71 -2.87
N VAL A 357 -13.73 -12.53 -2.96
CA VAL A 357 -13.71 -11.76 -4.21
C VAL A 357 -12.80 -12.46 -5.22
N PRO A 358 -13.34 -12.97 -6.35
CA PRO A 358 -12.54 -13.65 -7.35
C PRO A 358 -11.69 -12.65 -8.15
N VAL A 359 -10.53 -13.11 -8.57
CA VAL A 359 -9.67 -12.46 -9.56
C VAL A 359 -9.86 -13.20 -10.89
N VAL A 360 -9.99 -12.46 -11.98
CA VAL A 360 -10.07 -13.06 -13.32
C VAL A 360 -8.65 -13.37 -13.78
N ALA A 361 -8.27 -14.63 -13.83
CA ALA A 361 -6.99 -15.02 -14.40
C ALA A 361 -7.01 -14.89 -15.93
N GLU A 362 -5.85 -14.98 -16.56
CA GLU A 362 -5.79 -15.01 -18.02
C GLU A 362 -6.51 -16.26 -18.56
N HIS A 363 -6.95 -16.20 -19.82
CA HIS A 363 -7.61 -17.31 -20.51
C HIS A 363 -8.98 -17.73 -19.95
N GLY A 364 -9.67 -16.85 -19.21
CA GLY A 364 -11.05 -17.08 -18.78
C GLY A 364 -11.20 -17.95 -17.53
N ASP A 365 -10.11 -18.22 -16.80
CA ASP A 365 -10.19 -18.84 -15.48
C ASP A 365 -10.54 -17.80 -14.41
N LEU A 366 -11.23 -18.22 -13.34
CA LEU A 366 -11.43 -17.42 -12.13
C LEU A 366 -10.63 -17.99 -10.97
N LEU A 367 -10.01 -17.12 -10.19
CA LEU A 367 -9.16 -17.47 -9.07
C LEU A 367 -9.68 -16.83 -7.78
N THR A 368 -10.03 -17.66 -6.80
CA THR A 368 -10.21 -17.20 -5.41
C THR A 368 -8.92 -17.44 -4.62
N THR A 369 -8.92 -17.12 -3.33
CA THR A 369 -7.77 -17.34 -2.44
C THR A 369 -7.20 -18.75 -2.48
N ASN A 370 -8.06 -19.76 -2.65
CA ASN A 370 -7.72 -21.18 -2.52
C ASN A 370 -8.34 -22.08 -3.60
N THR A 371 -9.06 -21.53 -4.57
CA THR A 371 -9.71 -22.34 -5.61
C THR A 371 -9.52 -21.72 -6.99
N LEU A 372 -9.18 -22.57 -7.96
CA LEU A 372 -9.15 -22.25 -9.38
C LEU A 372 -10.41 -22.81 -10.03
N TYR A 373 -11.10 -21.94 -10.78
CA TYR A 373 -12.28 -22.27 -11.54
C TYR A 373 -12.05 -22.04 -13.03
N GLY A 374 -12.66 -22.86 -13.86
CA GLY A 374 -12.78 -22.64 -15.30
C GLY A 374 -14.20 -22.23 -15.65
N ILE A 375 -14.33 -21.27 -16.56
CA ILE A 375 -15.62 -20.91 -17.14
C ILE A 375 -15.84 -21.75 -18.39
N ASP A 376 -16.95 -22.48 -18.44
CA ASP A 376 -17.41 -23.11 -19.67
C ASP A 376 -18.15 -22.07 -20.48
N GLU A 377 -17.54 -21.61 -21.56
CA GLU A 377 -18.12 -20.55 -22.38
C GLU A 377 -19.43 -20.98 -23.06
N GLN A 378 -19.65 -22.28 -23.33
CA GLN A 378 -20.86 -22.76 -24.01
C GLN A 378 -22.05 -22.82 -23.05
N GLU A 379 -21.86 -23.52 -21.94
CA GLU A 379 -22.89 -23.73 -20.90
C GLU A 379 -23.05 -22.52 -19.96
N GLN A 380 -22.09 -21.58 -20.00
CA GLN A 380 -21.93 -20.49 -19.02
C GLN A 380 -21.81 -21.02 -17.58
N SER A 381 -21.39 -22.26 -17.37
CA SER A 381 -21.24 -22.84 -16.04
C SER A 381 -19.84 -22.63 -15.49
N LEU A 382 -19.74 -22.50 -14.16
CA LEU A 382 -18.45 -22.40 -13.47
C LEU A 382 -18.06 -23.78 -12.92
N PHE A 383 -16.89 -24.27 -13.30
CA PHE A 383 -16.38 -25.55 -12.83
C PHE A 383 -15.17 -25.37 -11.93
N LYS A 384 -15.20 -26.00 -10.76
CA LYS A 384 -14.03 -26.10 -9.89
C LYS A 384 -12.99 -27.00 -10.57
N ARG A 385 -11.83 -26.44 -10.92
CA ARG A 385 -10.74 -27.16 -11.58
C ARG A 385 -9.71 -27.67 -10.59
N PHE A 386 -9.38 -26.86 -9.58
CA PHE A 386 -8.40 -27.20 -8.56
C PHE A 386 -8.72 -26.49 -7.26
N GLU A 387 -8.53 -27.17 -6.14
CA GLU A 387 -8.73 -26.63 -4.80
C GLU A 387 -7.50 -26.94 -3.95
N LEU A 388 -6.99 -25.90 -3.28
CA LEU A 388 -5.84 -26.00 -2.41
C LEU A 388 -6.21 -26.64 -1.07
N SER A 389 -5.19 -27.16 -0.39
CA SER A 389 -5.32 -27.68 0.97
C SER A 389 -5.71 -26.58 1.97
N GLU A 390 -6.22 -26.98 3.14
CA GLU A 390 -6.59 -26.01 4.18
C GLU A 390 -5.38 -25.16 4.63
N GLY A 391 -5.54 -23.84 4.67
CA GLY A 391 -4.47 -22.89 5.02
C GLY A 391 -3.47 -22.59 3.88
N GLU A 392 -3.63 -23.23 2.73
CA GLU A 392 -2.84 -22.96 1.53
C GLU A 392 -3.52 -21.90 0.66
N ILE A 393 -2.73 -20.94 0.16
CA ILE A 393 -3.22 -19.75 -0.56
C ILE A 393 -2.36 -19.54 -1.80
N PHE A 394 -2.97 -19.18 -2.93
CA PHE A 394 -2.23 -18.80 -4.13
C PHE A 394 -1.39 -17.54 -3.91
N THR A 395 -0.16 -17.53 -4.41
CA THR A 395 0.76 -16.38 -4.32
C THR A 395 1.12 -15.79 -5.69
N ALA A 396 0.64 -16.41 -6.77
CA ALA A 396 0.74 -15.91 -8.14
C ALA A 396 -0.56 -16.20 -8.92
N LEU A 397 -0.73 -15.52 -10.06
CA LEU A 397 -1.73 -15.93 -11.04
C LEU A 397 -1.28 -17.22 -11.76
N PRO A 398 -2.19 -18.12 -12.13
CA PRO A 398 -1.85 -19.35 -12.86
C PRO A 398 -1.07 -19.06 -14.14
N GLN A 399 -0.01 -19.83 -14.39
CA GLN A 399 0.79 -19.74 -15.62
C GLN A 399 0.51 -20.95 -16.52
N ARG A 400 0.24 -20.73 -17.80
CA ARG A 400 -0.08 -21.77 -18.80
C ARG A 400 1.04 -21.89 -19.83
N GLU A 401 2.14 -22.48 -19.43
CA GLU A 401 3.38 -22.55 -20.20
C GLU A 401 3.93 -23.98 -20.17
N LEU A 402 4.83 -24.31 -21.10
CA LEU A 402 5.41 -25.67 -21.21
C LEU A 402 4.32 -26.76 -21.40
N GLY A 403 3.17 -26.39 -21.96
CA GLY A 403 2.01 -27.28 -22.07
C GLY A 403 1.46 -27.75 -20.72
N ARG A 404 1.72 -27.02 -19.64
CA ARG A 404 1.29 -27.29 -18.26
C ARG A 404 0.62 -26.06 -17.65
N LEU A 405 -0.06 -26.30 -16.54
CA LEU A 405 -0.60 -25.28 -15.66
C LEU A 405 0.25 -25.26 -14.38
N LEU A 406 0.99 -24.17 -14.17
CA LEU A 406 1.82 -23.97 -13.00
C LEU A 406 1.11 -23.08 -11.99
N LEU A 407 1.00 -23.57 -10.76
CA LEU A 407 0.33 -22.90 -9.65
C LEU A 407 1.34 -22.71 -8.51
N LEU A 408 1.52 -21.47 -8.08
CA LEU A 408 2.37 -21.13 -6.95
C LEU A 408 1.53 -20.77 -5.74
N THR A 409 1.82 -21.41 -4.60
CA THR A 409 1.12 -21.18 -3.34
C THR A 409 2.05 -20.61 -2.29
N ASN A 410 1.56 -20.46 -1.06
CA ASN A 410 2.38 -20.12 0.10
C ASN A 410 3.13 -21.32 0.68
N GLN A 411 2.95 -22.52 0.13
CA GLN A 411 3.57 -23.75 0.64
C GLN A 411 4.33 -24.55 -0.43
N ARG A 412 3.89 -24.54 -1.69
CA ARG A 412 4.47 -25.37 -2.75
C ARG A 412 4.28 -24.77 -4.15
N LEU A 413 5.07 -25.28 -5.10
CA LEU A 413 4.83 -25.19 -6.53
C LEU A 413 4.11 -26.46 -6.98
N ILE A 414 3.03 -26.31 -7.73
CA ILE A 414 2.20 -27.42 -8.24
C ILE A 414 2.16 -27.32 -9.76
N VAL A 415 2.48 -28.40 -10.45
CA VAL A 415 2.44 -28.48 -11.91
C VAL A 415 1.44 -29.53 -12.35
N LEU A 416 0.46 -29.06 -13.12
CA LEU A 416 -0.68 -29.84 -13.57
C LEU A 416 -0.70 -29.92 -15.09
N ARG A 417 -1.18 -31.04 -15.62
CA ARG A 417 -1.51 -31.19 -17.05
C ARG A 417 -3.01 -31.30 -17.24
N GLU A 418 -3.47 -30.86 -18.41
CA GLU A 418 -4.86 -31.06 -18.82
C GLU A 418 -5.04 -32.46 -19.43
N ASP A 419 -5.99 -33.23 -18.91
CA ASP A 419 -6.37 -34.50 -19.53
C ASP A 419 -7.24 -34.27 -20.76
N ARG A 420 -6.58 -34.04 -21.90
CA ARG A 420 -7.25 -33.86 -23.19
C ARG A 420 -7.95 -35.12 -23.72
N ARG A 421 -7.80 -36.27 -23.06
CA ARG A 421 -8.52 -37.50 -23.43
C ARG A 421 -9.90 -37.56 -22.77
N ALA A 422 -10.11 -36.81 -21.69
CA ALA A 422 -11.42 -36.71 -21.08
C ALA A 422 -12.40 -36.04 -22.05
N ALA A 423 -13.56 -36.64 -22.25
CA ALA A 423 -14.66 -36.05 -23.03
C ALA A 423 -15.41 -34.99 -22.20
N ALA A 424 -14.69 -34.00 -21.67
CA ALA A 424 -15.22 -32.88 -20.91
C ALA A 424 -14.93 -31.57 -21.64
N THR A 425 -15.86 -30.61 -21.61
CA THR A 425 -15.68 -29.29 -22.23
C THR A 425 -14.46 -28.56 -21.64
N ILE A 426 -14.27 -28.68 -20.32
CA ILE A 426 -13.07 -28.24 -19.62
C ILE A 426 -12.28 -29.50 -19.21
N PRO A 427 -11.09 -29.73 -19.79
CA PRO A 427 -10.26 -30.87 -19.42
C PRO A 427 -9.92 -30.86 -17.91
N PRO A 428 -10.10 -31.99 -17.20
CA PRO A 428 -9.71 -32.10 -15.81
C PRO A 428 -8.19 -31.99 -15.68
N LEU A 429 -7.75 -31.51 -14.52
CA LEU A 429 -6.33 -31.33 -14.23
C LEU A 429 -5.78 -32.59 -13.56
N LEU A 430 -4.70 -33.13 -14.10
CA LEU A 430 -3.93 -34.22 -13.51
C LEU A 430 -2.65 -33.64 -12.91
N LEU A 431 -2.33 -34.07 -11.70
CA LEU A 431 -1.06 -33.73 -11.07
C LEU A 431 0.07 -34.45 -11.81
N ASP A 432 1.04 -33.69 -12.28
CA ASP A 432 2.29 -34.25 -12.79
C ASP A 432 3.31 -34.33 -11.65
N TRP A 433 3.55 -33.22 -10.98
CA TRP A 433 4.42 -33.17 -9.80
C TRP A 433 4.15 -31.92 -8.96
N GLU A 434 4.61 -31.95 -7.72
CA GLU A 434 4.60 -30.81 -6.81
C GLU A 434 5.89 -30.80 -5.99
N VAL A 435 6.31 -29.61 -5.57
CA VAL A 435 7.50 -29.44 -4.73
C VAL A 435 7.25 -28.38 -3.68
N ASN A 436 7.62 -28.71 -2.43
CA ASN A 436 7.48 -27.78 -1.31
C ASN A 436 8.43 -26.59 -1.47
N LEU A 437 7.96 -25.41 -1.09
CA LEU A 437 8.79 -24.21 -1.05
C LEU A 437 9.84 -24.34 0.07
N PRO A 438 11.13 -24.16 -0.22
CA PRO A 438 12.20 -24.37 0.77
C PRO A 438 12.11 -23.47 2.00
N ASP A 439 11.76 -22.20 1.82
CA ASP A 439 11.64 -21.19 2.90
C ASP A 439 10.35 -20.35 2.77
N GLY A 440 9.28 -20.95 2.24
CA GLY A 440 7.99 -20.29 2.00
C GLY A 440 8.04 -19.17 0.95
N PRO A 441 7.02 -18.28 0.88
CA PRO A 441 6.90 -17.30 -0.19
C PRO A 441 7.38 -15.88 0.19
N GLN A 442 7.70 -15.64 1.46
CA GLN A 442 7.89 -14.29 2.01
C GLN A 442 9.11 -13.59 1.39
N HIS A 443 10.18 -14.34 1.23
CA HIS A 443 11.48 -13.91 0.72
C HIS A 443 11.77 -14.43 -0.68
N MET A 444 10.82 -15.14 -1.29
CA MET A 444 11.01 -15.72 -2.61
C MET A 444 10.88 -14.62 -3.67
N GLU A 445 11.93 -14.43 -4.46
CA GLU A 445 11.98 -13.46 -5.54
C GLU A 445 11.30 -14.04 -6.78
N SER A 446 11.79 -15.21 -7.20
CA SER A 446 11.35 -15.93 -8.39
C SER A 446 11.45 -17.44 -8.21
N VAL A 447 10.73 -18.13 -9.09
CA VAL A 447 10.78 -19.55 -9.35
C VAL A 447 10.98 -19.71 -10.85
N SER A 448 12.05 -20.41 -11.24
CA SER A 448 12.34 -20.73 -12.63
C SER A 448 12.13 -22.22 -12.86
N VAL A 449 11.50 -22.60 -13.98
CA VAL A 449 11.18 -23.99 -14.32
C VAL A 449 11.67 -24.30 -15.72
N ALA A 450 12.47 -25.36 -15.88
CA ALA A 450 12.95 -25.87 -17.15
C ALA A 450 12.49 -27.34 -17.34
N GLU A 451 11.90 -27.63 -18.49
CA GLU A 451 11.58 -29.00 -18.92
C GLU A 451 12.84 -29.65 -19.52
N LEU A 452 13.20 -30.83 -19.02
CA LEU A 452 14.29 -31.66 -19.54
C LEU A 452 13.73 -32.91 -20.22
N MET A 453 14.58 -33.63 -20.95
CA MET A 453 14.20 -34.90 -21.57
C MET A 453 13.87 -36.00 -20.54
N ASP A 454 14.50 -35.95 -19.38
CA ASP A 454 14.44 -36.97 -18.32
C ASP A 454 13.81 -36.44 -17.01
N GLY A 455 13.15 -35.28 -17.05
CA GLY A 455 12.56 -34.67 -15.86
C GLY A 455 12.44 -33.16 -15.97
N TRP A 456 12.58 -32.48 -14.83
CA TRP A 456 12.46 -31.03 -14.71
C TRP A 456 13.58 -30.48 -13.82
N LEU A 457 13.95 -29.24 -14.06
CA LEU A 457 14.72 -28.44 -13.11
C LEU A 457 13.86 -27.29 -12.61
N VAL A 458 13.87 -27.07 -11.31
CA VAL A 458 13.21 -25.95 -10.65
C VAL A 458 14.25 -25.19 -9.85
N SER A 459 14.38 -23.89 -10.11
CA SER A 459 15.21 -23.00 -9.30
C SER A 459 14.35 -22.09 -8.46
N PHE A 460 14.62 -22.05 -7.15
CA PHE A 460 14.04 -21.10 -6.22
C PHE A 460 15.09 -20.05 -5.89
N VAL A 461 14.80 -18.78 -6.16
CA VAL A 461 15.66 -17.66 -5.76
C VAL A 461 15.00 -16.93 -4.60
N TYR A 462 15.73 -16.85 -3.49
CA TYR A 462 15.33 -16.14 -2.29
C TYR A 462 16.17 -14.86 -2.16
N SER A 463 15.48 -13.73 -2.05
CA SER A 463 16.06 -12.41 -1.86
C SER A 463 15.81 -11.91 -0.44
N ASP A 464 16.22 -10.68 -0.17
CA ASP A 464 15.92 -9.99 1.08
C ASP A 464 14.48 -9.48 1.18
N GLY A 465 13.62 -9.92 0.25
CA GLY A 465 12.23 -9.54 0.23
C GLY A 465 12.08 -8.03 0.04
N MET A 466 12.78 -7.41 -0.91
CA MET A 466 12.59 -6.01 -1.34
C MET A 466 11.17 -5.70 -1.90
N ARG A 467 10.16 -6.41 -1.43
CA ARG A 467 8.76 -6.32 -1.79
C ARG A 467 8.07 -5.31 -0.88
N GLN A 468 8.29 -4.02 -1.11
CA GLN A 468 7.51 -2.98 -0.45
C GLN A 468 5.99 -3.26 -0.57
N ILE A 469 5.29 -3.39 0.56
CA ILE A 469 3.83 -3.45 0.65
C ILE A 469 3.38 -2.13 1.28
N GLY A 470 2.89 -1.20 0.45
CA GLY A 470 2.52 0.13 0.93
C GLY A 470 3.74 0.93 1.37
N LEU A 471 3.78 1.38 2.63
CA LEU A 471 4.88 2.16 3.21
C LEU A 471 5.81 1.32 4.10
N SER A 472 5.48 0.04 4.32
CA SER A 472 6.31 -0.86 5.11
C SER A 472 7.32 -1.58 4.22
N GLN A 473 8.58 -1.54 4.63
CA GLN A 473 9.61 -2.43 4.15
C GLN A 473 9.73 -3.57 5.16
N PHE A 474 9.95 -4.80 4.68
CA PHE A 474 10.10 -5.92 5.58
C PHE A 474 11.40 -5.72 6.39
N PRO A 475 11.35 -5.70 7.73
CA PRO A 475 12.54 -5.48 8.54
C PRO A 475 13.47 -6.71 8.58
N ASP A 476 13.05 -7.80 7.95
CA ASP A 476 13.73 -9.09 8.02
C ASP A 476 14.78 -9.19 6.92
N ILE A 477 16.04 -9.10 7.32
CA ILE A 477 17.19 -9.19 6.43
C ILE A 477 17.63 -10.65 6.39
N VAL A 478 17.22 -11.36 5.35
CA VAL A 478 17.66 -12.74 5.09
C VAL A 478 18.78 -12.71 4.05
N PRO A 479 19.89 -13.46 4.24
CA PRO A 479 20.91 -13.56 3.20
C PRO A 479 20.30 -14.19 1.93
N PRO A 480 20.48 -13.58 0.74
CA PRO A 480 19.90 -14.12 -0.47
C PRO A 480 20.60 -15.44 -0.83
N TRP A 481 19.85 -16.35 -1.43
CA TRP A 481 20.32 -17.68 -1.78
C TRP A 481 19.45 -18.29 -2.87
N GLN A 482 19.95 -19.36 -3.48
CA GLN A 482 19.28 -20.07 -4.56
C GLN A 482 19.34 -21.57 -4.29
N GLN A 483 18.23 -22.27 -4.53
CA GLN A 483 18.19 -23.73 -4.60
C GLN A 483 17.85 -24.16 -6.01
N VAL A 484 18.46 -25.24 -6.48
CA VAL A 484 18.07 -25.94 -7.71
C VAL A 484 17.68 -27.36 -7.34
N ILE A 485 16.47 -27.74 -7.75
CA ILE A 485 15.88 -29.06 -7.50
C ILE A 485 15.67 -29.72 -8.85
N TRP A 486 16.13 -30.96 -8.97
CA TRP A 486 15.76 -31.84 -10.07
C TRP A 486 14.54 -32.68 -9.68
N ILE A 487 13.65 -32.87 -10.63
CA ILE A 487 12.44 -33.67 -10.47
C ILE A 487 12.44 -34.72 -11.57
N ASP A 488 12.40 -35.99 -11.21
CA ASP A 488 12.38 -37.08 -12.18
C ASP A 488 11.02 -37.23 -12.87
N THR A 489 10.91 -38.16 -13.83
CA THR A 489 9.65 -38.43 -14.54
C THR A 489 8.55 -39.02 -13.66
N ASP A 490 8.91 -39.56 -12.49
CA ASP A 490 7.98 -40.14 -11.51
C ASP A 490 7.57 -39.13 -10.43
N GLY A 491 8.13 -37.91 -10.47
CA GLY A 491 7.87 -36.81 -9.53
C GLY A 491 8.75 -36.82 -8.27
N ASN A 492 9.79 -37.66 -8.20
CA ASN A 492 10.72 -37.63 -7.07
C ASN A 492 11.65 -36.41 -7.18
N THR A 493 11.85 -35.73 -6.05
CA THR A 493 12.62 -34.49 -5.99
C THR A 493 14.00 -34.72 -5.36
N GLU A 494 15.04 -34.17 -5.97
CA GLU A 494 16.41 -34.18 -5.45
C GLU A 494 16.99 -32.76 -5.49
N VAL A 495 17.55 -32.29 -4.38
CA VAL A 495 18.28 -31.02 -4.35
C VAL A 495 19.63 -31.24 -5.01
N VAL A 496 19.84 -30.63 -6.18
CA VAL A 496 21.06 -30.81 -6.98
C VAL A 496 22.07 -29.69 -6.76
N ALA A 497 21.62 -28.50 -6.34
CA ALA A 497 22.51 -27.42 -6.01
C ALA A 497 21.91 -26.45 -4.99
N GLU A 498 22.76 -25.89 -4.15
CA GLU A 498 22.47 -24.74 -3.31
C GLU A 498 23.60 -23.74 -3.47
N ARG A 499 23.24 -22.47 -3.68
CA ARG A 499 24.22 -21.40 -3.84
C ARG A 499 23.84 -20.22 -2.94
N ARG A 500 24.81 -19.72 -2.19
CA ARG A 500 24.67 -18.45 -1.47
C ARG A 500 24.88 -17.31 -2.45
N ILE A 501 23.99 -16.32 -2.40
CA ILE A 501 24.10 -15.12 -3.22
C ILE A 501 24.67 -14.01 -2.35
N GLU A 502 25.60 -13.23 -2.89
CA GLU A 502 26.13 -12.07 -2.17
C GLU A 502 25.10 -10.93 -2.20
N PRO A 503 24.78 -10.31 -1.06
CA PRO A 503 23.89 -9.16 -1.05
C PRO A 503 24.58 -7.93 -1.63
N ASP A 504 24.06 -7.37 -2.73
CA ASP A 504 24.68 -6.22 -3.39
C ASP A 504 24.55 -4.91 -2.61
N PHE A 505 23.55 -4.83 -1.72
CA PHE A 505 23.30 -3.65 -0.91
C PHE A 505 23.79 -3.81 0.53
N PRO A 506 24.39 -2.76 1.13
CA PRO A 506 24.72 -2.76 2.54
C PRO A 506 23.49 -2.98 3.43
N VAL A 507 23.69 -3.62 4.58
CA VAL A 507 22.62 -3.95 5.56
C VAL A 507 21.78 -2.73 5.96
N LEU A 508 22.39 -1.54 6.06
CA LEU A 508 21.68 -0.30 6.44
C LEU A 508 20.80 0.28 5.32
N GLN A 509 21.03 -0.12 4.07
CA GLN A 509 20.22 0.23 2.91
C GLN A 509 19.08 -0.77 2.68
N ARG A 510 19.27 -2.01 3.12
CA ARG A 510 18.27 -3.10 3.01
C ARG A 510 17.13 -2.97 4.03
N SER A 511 17.36 -2.34 5.18
CA SER A 511 16.30 -2.03 6.14
C SER A 511 16.58 -0.73 6.90
N PHE A 512 15.53 0.07 7.10
CA PHE A 512 15.59 1.37 7.77
C PHE A 512 15.15 1.34 9.23
N TRP A 513 15.01 0.14 9.83
CA TRP A 513 14.64 -0.03 11.25
C TRP A 513 15.54 0.79 12.19
N TRP A 514 16.82 0.95 11.83
CA TRP A 514 17.80 1.70 12.61
C TRP A 514 17.53 3.22 12.73
N LEU A 515 16.68 3.80 11.87
CA LEU A 515 16.32 5.22 11.97
C LEU A 515 15.44 5.50 13.20
N SER A 516 14.49 4.60 13.49
CA SER A 516 13.61 4.68 14.65
C SER A 516 12.91 3.33 14.88
N PRO A 517 13.47 2.43 15.70
CA PRO A 517 12.86 1.12 15.98
C PRO A 517 11.42 1.19 16.45
N THR A 518 11.10 2.19 17.28
CA THR A 518 9.77 2.35 17.88
C THR A 518 8.75 2.83 16.87
N LEU A 519 9.12 3.76 15.98
CA LEU A 519 8.22 4.20 14.92
C LEU A 519 8.05 3.14 13.83
N GLU A 520 9.08 2.32 13.56
CA GLU A 520 8.96 1.20 12.63
C GLU A 520 7.94 0.16 13.09
N VAL A 521 7.94 -0.16 14.38
CA VAL A 521 6.90 -1.04 14.97
C VAL A 521 5.52 -0.39 14.87
N LEU A 522 5.42 0.91 15.14
CA LEU A 522 4.16 1.64 15.08
C LEU A 522 3.58 1.71 13.67
N THR A 523 4.43 1.89 12.65
CA THR A 523 4.01 1.92 11.24
C THR A 523 3.72 0.53 10.67
N THR A 524 4.36 -0.51 11.19
CA THR A 524 4.11 -1.91 10.77
C THR A 524 2.89 -2.54 11.45
N TRP A 525 2.51 -2.07 12.64
CA TRP A 525 1.38 -2.63 13.39
C TRP A 525 0.07 -2.73 12.59
N PRO A 526 -0.38 -1.70 11.85
CA PRO A 526 -1.60 -1.80 11.04
C PRO A 526 -1.49 -2.78 9.87
N GLU A 527 -0.28 -3.14 9.43
CA GLU A 527 -0.04 -4.18 8.42
C GLU A 527 -0.32 -5.60 8.95
N VAL A 528 -0.14 -5.81 10.26
CA VAL A 528 -0.41 -7.09 10.92
C VAL A 528 -1.83 -7.17 11.47
N ALA A 529 -2.36 -6.06 11.99
CA ALA A 529 -3.64 -6.03 12.70
C ALA A 529 -4.87 -5.98 11.78
N LEU A 530 -4.74 -5.45 10.57
CA LEU A 530 -5.86 -5.29 9.64
C LEU A 530 -5.83 -6.34 8.54
N ASP A 531 -6.97 -6.97 8.26
CA ASP A 531 -7.10 -7.89 7.13
C ASP A 531 -7.03 -7.14 5.80
N LYS A 532 -5.93 -7.37 5.09
CA LYS A 532 -5.61 -6.80 3.77
C LYS A 532 -5.66 -7.84 2.66
N GLY A 533 -6.11 -9.07 2.96
CA GLY A 533 -6.12 -10.20 2.03
C GLY A 533 -4.72 -10.68 1.66
N LEU A 534 -3.71 -10.51 2.53
CA LEU A 534 -2.33 -10.88 2.23
C LEU A 534 -2.21 -12.38 1.96
N THR A 535 -1.43 -12.75 0.94
CA THR A 535 -1.22 -14.16 0.56
C THR A 535 -0.20 -14.88 1.46
N TRP A 536 0.51 -14.13 2.30
CA TRP A 536 1.30 -14.66 3.40
C TRP A 536 1.09 -13.81 4.67
N PRO A 537 0.87 -14.44 5.84
CA PRO A 537 0.64 -13.70 7.07
C PRO A 537 1.90 -12.94 7.48
N MET A 538 1.78 -11.62 7.62
CA MET A 538 2.87 -10.81 8.17
C MET A 538 3.05 -11.08 9.65
N LYS A 539 4.30 -11.32 10.06
CA LYS A 539 4.69 -11.46 11.47
C LYS A 539 5.37 -10.17 11.91
N LEU A 540 4.92 -9.60 13.03
CA LEU A 540 5.58 -8.46 13.64
C LEU A 540 6.92 -8.90 14.22
N LYS A 541 8.02 -8.56 13.55
CA LYS A 541 9.38 -8.72 14.09
C LYS A 541 9.80 -7.42 14.77
N LEU A 542 9.94 -7.48 16.10
CA LEU A 542 10.35 -6.32 16.90
C LEU A 542 11.86 -6.03 16.80
N VAL A 543 12.64 -7.03 16.40
CA VAL A 543 14.10 -7.06 16.51
C VAL A 543 14.69 -7.51 15.17
N PRO A 544 15.64 -6.74 14.59
CA PRO A 544 16.35 -7.17 13.39
C PRO A 544 17.42 -8.20 13.73
N ALA A 545 17.72 -9.08 12.77
CA ALA A 545 18.74 -10.11 12.91
C ALA A 545 20.17 -9.54 12.89
N ALA A 546 20.41 -8.47 12.13
CA ALA A 546 21.75 -7.93 11.93
C ALA A 546 22.19 -6.98 13.07
N SER A 547 23.34 -7.28 13.69
CA SER A 547 23.92 -6.51 14.79
C SER A 547 24.30 -5.07 14.39
N SER A 548 24.65 -4.84 13.14
CA SER A 548 24.96 -3.50 12.61
C SER A 548 23.77 -2.54 12.71
N GLN A 549 22.54 -3.04 12.58
CA GLN A 549 21.33 -2.22 12.75
C GLN A 549 21.13 -1.78 14.20
N TRP A 550 21.44 -2.66 15.16
CA TRP A 550 21.42 -2.33 16.59
C TRP A 550 22.44 -1.25 16.93
N ILE A 551 23.67 -1.38 16.42
CA ILE A 551 24.73 -0.40 16.64
C ILE A 551 24.33 0.94 16.02
N ALA A 552 23.85 0.95 14.78
CA ALA A 552 23.39 2.17 14.11
C ALA A 552 22.23 2.84 14.86
N ALA A 553 21.23 2.07 15.31
CA ALA A 553 20.10 2.56 16.09
C ALA A 553 20.57 3.16 17.44
N ALA A 554 21.40 2.42 18.18
CA ALA A 554 21.92 2.86 19.48
C ALA A 554 22.76 4.14 19.36
N LEU A 555 23.62 4.22 18.34
CA LEU A 555 24.41 5.43 18.06
C LEU A 555 23.50 6.60 17.70
N LEU A 556 22.50 6.40 16.83
CA LEU A 556 21.60 7.47 16.42
C LEU A 556 20.73 7.98 17.58
N ILE A 557 20.24 7.08 18.44
CA ILE A 557 19.50 7.42 19.66
C ILE A 557 20.41 8.17 20.63
N LEU A 558 21.63 7.68 20.88
CA LEU A 558 22.61 8.33 21.76
C LEU A 558 22.95 9.74 21.28
N LEU A 559 23.25 9.90 19.99
CA LEU A 559 23.50 11.20 19.37
C LEU A 559 22.29 12.11 19.50
N SER A 560 21.07 11.58 19.34
CA SER A 560 19.83 12.34 19.50
C SER A 560 19.64 12.83 20.93
N VAL A 561 19.90 11.98 21.93
CA VAL A 561 19.81 12.33 23.36
C VAL A 561 20.86 13.37 23.73
N ILE A 562 22.12 13.20 23.30
CA ILE A 562 23.21 14.15 23.57
C ILE A 562 22.90 15.50 22.94
N ALA A 563 22.43 15.51 21.68
CA ALA A 563 22.04 16.73 20.98
C ALA A 563 20.86 17.43 21.68
N ALA A 564 19.85 16.68 22.11
CA ALA A 564 18.70 17.21 22.84
C ALA A 564 19.13 17.82 24.18
N TRP A 565 19.93 17.12 24.97
CA TRP A 565 20.47 17.63 26.23
C TRP A 565 21.32 18.89 26.02
N TRP A 566 22.21 18.88 25.03
CA TRP A 566 23.06 20.04 24.71
C TRP A 566 22.26 21.27 24.28
N TRP A 567 21.16 21.06 23.55
CA TRP A 567 20.24 22.11 23.14
C TRP A 567 19.44 22.66 24.33
N LEU A 568 18.87 21.77 25.16
CA LEU A 568 17.94 22.11 26.22
C LEU A 568 18.61 22.65 27.48
N ARG A 569 19.85 22.26 27.81
CA ARG A 569 20.55 22.70 29.04
C ARG A 569 20.73 24.22 29.17
N LYS A 570 20.67 24.96 28.05
CA LYS A 570 20.74 26.43 28.02
C LYS A 570 19.40 27.10 27.67
N SER A 571 18.31 26.34 27.64
CA SER A 571 16.98 26.84 27.29
C SER A 571 16.20 27.29 28.53
N ARG A 572 15.26 28.22 28.37
CA ARG A 572 14.36 28.70 29.45
C ARG A 572 13.17 27.75 29.73
N ILE A 573 13.26 26.50 29.28
CA ILE A 573 12.17 25.53 29.32
C ILE A 573 12.11 24.86 30.70
N PRO A 574 10.92 24.60 31.29
CA PRO A 574 10.80 23.88 32.55
C PRO A 574 11.46 22.50 32.53
N VAL A 575 12.09 22.10 33.65
CA VAL A 575 12.86 20.85 33.77
C VAL A 575 12.02 19.61 33.40
N SER A 576 10.74 19.57 33.78
CA SER A 576 9.84 18.48 33.41
C SER A 576 9.69 18.32 31.89
N ARG A 577 9.62 19.43 31.15
CA ARG A 577 9.53 19.43 29.69
C ARG A 577 10.87 19.14 29.02
N GLN A 578 11.99 19.51 29.65
CA GLN A 578 13.31 19.10 29.18
C GLN A 578 13.47 17.58 29.24
N TRP A 579 13.13 16.97 30.38
CA TRP A 579 13.15 15.51 30.55
C TRP A 579 12.19 14.80 29.61
N LEU A 580 11.02 15.37 29.36
CA LEU A 580 10.07 14.82 28.39
C LEU A 580 10.67 14.72 26.98
N TRP A 581 11.36 15.77 26.52
CA TRP A 581 12.03 15.78 25.22
C TRP A 581 13.23 14.83 25.16
N ILE A 582 14.03 14.78 26.23
CA ILE A 582 15.15 13.84 26.35
C ILE A 582 14.65 12.41 26.31
N ALA A 583 13.60 12.09 27.08
CA ALA A 583 12.96 10.77 27.06
C ALA A 583 12.36 10.43 25.68
N SER A 584 11.73 11.40 25.02
CA SER A 584 11.22 11.22 23.66
C SER A 584 12.36 10.90 22.68
N CYS A 585 13.51 11.57 22.77
CA CYS A 585 14.68 11.27 21.95
C CYS A 585 15.30 9.91 22.28
N ALA A 586 15.25 9.46 23.55
CA ALA A 586 15.73 8.14 23.94
C ALA A 586 14.86 7.00 23.39
N VAL A 587 13.54 7.22 23.27
CA VAL A 587 12.59 6.20 22.79
C VAL A 587 12.44 6.23 21.26
N ILE A 588 12.37 7.42 20.66
CA ILE A 588 12.04 7.60 19.23
C ILE A 588 13.28 7.89 18.39
N GLY A 589 14.34 8.46 18.98
CA GLY A 589 15.56 8.81 18.25
C GLY A 589 15.47 10.11 17.45
N LEU A 590 16.04 10.10 16.25
CA LEU A 590 16.22 11.29 15.40
C LEU A 590 14.91 12.04 15.09
N PRO A 591 13.77 11.37 14.80
CA PRO A 591 12.51 12.09 14.52
C PRO A 591 12.02 12.94 15.71
N ALA A 592 12.25 12.49 16.94
CA ALA A 592 11.92 13.27 18.14
C ALA A 592 12.86 14.48 18.32
N LEU A 593 14.15 14.33 18.02
CA LEU A 593 15.09 15.45 18.03
C LEU A 593 14.68 16.53 17.02
N LEU A 594 14.36 16.13 15.78
CA LEU A 594 13.90 17.06 14.74
C LEU A 594 12.60 17.75 15.14
N SER A 595 11.64 17.00 15.69
CA SER A 595 10.41 17.58 16.23
C SER A 595 10.68 18.59 17.35
N MET A 596 11.65 18.33 18.23
CA MET A 596 12.06 19.25 19.29
C MET A 596 12.62 20.54 18.70
N PHE A 597 13.52 20.47 17.72
CA PHE A 597 14.08 21.68 17.10
C PHE A 597 13.02 22.56 16.42
N LEU A 598 11.97 21.96 15.86
CA LEU A 598 10.87 22.69 15.22
C LEU A 598 9.92 23.36 16.21
N LEU A 599 9.74 22.78 17.40
CA LEU A 599 8.77 23.25 18.39
C LEU A 599 9.39 24.02 19.56
N GLU A 600 10.67 23.80 19.86
CA GLU A 600 11.44 24.44 20.94
C GLU A 600 12.66 25.22 20.40
N PRO A 601 12.43 26.38 19.77
CA PRO A 601 13.50 27.21 19.28
C PRO A 601 14.34 27.77 20.43
N ARG A 602 15.64 27.88 20.20
CA ARG A 602 16.62 28.29 21.19
C ARG A 602 16.58 29.79 21.42
N GLU A 603 15.76 30.24 22.36
CA GLU A 603 15.88 31.59 22.91
C GLU A 603 17.12 31.63 23.80
N ARG A 604 18.21 32.23 23.30
CA ARG A 604 19.43 32.45 24.11
C ARG A 604 19.08 33.41 25.25
N GLN A 605 19.55 33.10 26.46
CA GLN A 605 19.60 34.08 27.54
C GLN A 605 20.42 35.28 27.03
N ALA A 606 19.76 36.43 26.88
CA ALA A 606 20.44 37.72 26.75
C ALA A 606 21.12 38.06 28.08
#